data_AF-A0A3A5V4L2-F1
#
_entry.id   AF-A0A3A5V4L2-F1
#
_cell.length_a   1.000
_cell.length_b   1.000
_cell.length_c   1.000
_cell.angle_alpha   90.00
_cell.angle_beta   90.00
_cell.angle_gamma   90.00
#
_symmetry.space_group_name_H-M   'P 1'
#
loop_
_entity.id
_entity.type
_entity.pdbx_description
1 polymer ?
#
loop_
_entity_poly.entity_id
_entity_poly.type
_entity_poly.pdbx_seq_one_letter_code
_entity_poly.pdbx_strand_id
1 'polypeptide(L)'
;MTLQCTEAVNVLNTLVELIVGFHGWFNHLCFFKTPIVQQDRISQMFDGKNAHIQEHLNGTGNMVLPFRRKGSGSDDDDPLDQDIEDIMNEADGLGDEHELAQDAPTEAAPEEDDIDFSEKMAKSARTVIDVCMDLRRGENILIVCDPTTTEIGQALHDAASIRSDRVLLIVMPKGRHHGEEPPAPVANLMRQQQVVIAPTRYSLTHTRAVRQAIKDGSRVATMPGMTVEMFTEGGMTADFNIIKKNIGEMNAQLRRKRIVNVKSETGTNVTFEVNWREWKLDDNGICNRPRMVTNLPAGKIFTLPREGTMNGTIVIDGSWDSNLVDEPVMLQIENGLVVDVKGGTAAAQIRQTFGEAAKRLKSKDQENVWTIAEFGFGMNPNARLSGNVLEDEKRLGTAYFSIGDNTTLGGTAAVGIQISGVLKSPSVWLDETVLFENGSFIVR
;
A
#
# COMPACT_ATOMS: atom_id res chain seq x y z
N MET A 1 62.34 -38.40 -11.38
CA MET A 1 60.93 -38.30 -11.82
C MET A 1 60.50 -36.86 -11.61
N THR A 2 60.84 -35.95 -12.51
CA THR A 2 59.99 -35.41 -13.60
C THR A 2 58.76 -34.60 -13.13
N LEU A 3 58.79 -33.31 -13.52
CA LEU A 3 57.69 -32.40 -13.84
C LEU A 3 56.98 -31.65 -12.71
N GLN A 4 57.62 -30.52 -12.36
CA GLN A 4 57.04 -29.30 -11.78
C GLN A 4 56.35 -28.45 -12.85
N CYS A 5 55.36 -27.66 -12.39
CA CYS A 5 55.11 -26.27 -12.75
C CYS A 5 55.12 -25.90 -14.25
N THR A 6 53.99 -26.12 -14.92
CA THR A 6 53.62 -25.32 -16.10
C THR A 6 52.11 -25.38 -16.25
N GLU A 7 51.40 -24.39 -15.67
CA GLU A 7 50.06 -23.95 -16.14
C GLU A 7 49.50 -22.75 -15.34
N ALA A 8 50.12 -22.34 -14.23
CA ALA A 8 49.63 -21.20 -13.41
C ALA A 8 50.25 -19.82 -13.73
N VAL A 9 51.03 -19.67 -14.83
CA VAL A 9 51.74 -18.40 -15.13
C VAL A 9 51.24 -17.69 -16.40
N ASN A 10 50.37 -18.32 -17.21
CA ASN A 10 49.95 -17.76 -18.51
C ASN A 10 48.57 -17.08 -18.54
N VAL A 11 47.93 -16.83 -17.39
CA VAL A 11 46.65 -16.09 -17.34
C VAL A 11 46.76 -14.76 -16.57
N LEU A 12 47.88 -14.52 -15.87
CA LEU A 12 48.12 -13.24 -15.18
C LEU A 12 48.79 -12.16 -16.04
N ASN A 13 49.32 -12.50 -17.22
CA ASN A 13 50.01 -11.55 -18.11
C ASN A 13 49.13 -10.92 -19.20
N THR A 14 47.84 -11.25 -19.28
CA THR A 14 46.93 -10.70 -20.31
C THR A 14 46.02 -9.58 -19.77
N LEU A 15 46.19 -9.17 -18.51
CA LEU A 15 45.36 -8.15 -17.85
C LEU A 15 46.15 -6.88 -17.42
N VAL A 16 47.45 -6.81 -17.72
CA VAL A 16 48.33 -5.68 -17.36
C VAL A 16 48.76 -4.83 -18.57
N GLU A 17 48.45 -5.23 -19.81
CA GLU A 17 48.82 -4.48 -21.04
C GLU A 17 47.67 -3.69 -21.70
N LEU A 18 46.52 -3.50 -21.03
CA LEU A 18 45.45 -2.60 -21.51
C LEU A 18 45.33 -1.31 -20.70
N ILE A 19 46.28 -1.09 -19.78
CA ILE A 19 46.49 0.17 -19.08
C ILE A 19 47.90 0.62 -19.48
N VAL A 20 48.01 1.82 -20.06
CA VAL A 20 49.21 2.50 -20.59
C VAL A 20 49.53 2.26 -22.06
N GLY A 21 48.98 3.11 -22.92
CA GLY A 21 49.55 3.36 -24.25
C GLY A 21 48.55 3.85 -25.29
N PHE A 22 48.20 5.14 -25.27
CA PHE A 22 48.15 6.00 -26.47
C PHE A 22 47.75 7.42 -26.02
N HIS A 23 48.76 8.19 -25.63
CA HIS A 23 48.72 9.64 -25.69
C HIS A 23 49.03 10.08 -27.13
N GLY A 24 48.22 11.00 -27.65
CA GLY A 24 48.67 12.02 -28.58
C GLY A 24 48.17 11.86 -30.01
N TRP A 25 47.20 12.70 -30.39
CA TRP A 25 47.29 13.57 -31.57
C TRP A 25 46.33 14.77 -31.43
N PHE A 26 46.95 15.96 -31.37
CA PHE A 26 46.55 17.31 -31.81
C PHE A 26 45.10 17.81 -31.64
N ASN A 27 44.78 18.76 -30.75
CA ASN A 27 44.97 20.24 -30.76
C ASN A 27 44.13 21.05 -31.78
N HIS A 28 43.57 22.19 -31.28
CA HIS A 28 42.75 23.28 -31.87
C HIS A 28 41.23 23.17 -31.58
N LEU A 29 40.47 24.10 -30.98
CA LEU A 29 40.53 25.52 -30.55
C LEU A 29 39.66 25.63 -29.26
N CYS A 30 40.05 26.21 -28.11
CA CYS A 30 40.20 27.64 -27.75
C CYS A 30 38.92 28.39 -27.27
N PHE A 31 38.97 28.83 -25.99
CA PHE A 31 38.31 29.98 -25.31
C PHE A 31 36.76 29.98 -25.13
N PHE A 32 36.19 30.09 -23.92
CA PHE A 32 36.35 31.18 -22.94
C PHE A 32 36.21 30.72 -21.47
N LYS A 33 37.08 31.27 -20.62
CA LYS A 33 37.00 31.33 -19.14
C LYS A 33 36.88 32.82 -18.80
N THR A 34 35.95 33.24 -17.94
CA THR A 34 36.10 34.31 -16.91
C THR A 34 34.77 34.54 -16.12
N PRO A 35 34.78 35.20 -14.94
CA PRO A 35 34.24 34.62 -13.71
C PRO A 35 33.17 35.46 -12.96
N ILE A 36 32.66 34.87 -11.87
CA ILE A 36 32.17 35.43 -10.58
C ILE A 36 31.91 36.94 -10.51
N VAL A 37 30.67 37.32 -10.22
CA VAL A 37 30.32 38.50 -9.39
C VAL A 37 29.20 38.12 -8.42
N GLN A 38 29.51 38.25 -7.13
CA GLN A 38 28.62 38.18 -5.99
C GLN A 38 28.19 39.62 -5.66
N GLN A 39 26.90 39.91 -5.56
CA GLN A 39 26.42 41.18 -5.03
C GLN A 39 25.16 40.99 -4.19
N ASP A 40 25.30 41.31 -2.91
CA ASP A 40 24.23 41.60 -1.96
C ASP A 40 23.32 42.72 -2.47
N ARG A 41 22.02 42.63 -2.15
CA ARG A 41 21.25 43.77 -1.59
C ARG A 41 19.89 43.32 -1.06
N ILE A 42 19.73 43.57 0.24
CA ILE A 42 18.48 43.66 1.00
C ILE A 42 17.91 45.09 0.86
N SER A 43 16.61 45.22 1.14
CA SER A 43 15.82 46.42 1.51
C SER A 43 14.99 47.05 0.37
N GLN A 44 13.65 46.95 0.50
CA GLN A 44 12.70 48.03 0.92
C GLN A 44 12.34 48.93 -0.29
N MET A 45 11.14 49.44 -0.53
CA MET A 45 9.90 49.61 0.23
C MET A 45 8.87 50.23 -0.74
N PHE A 46 7.58 50.04 -0.42
CA PHE A 46 6.43 50.94 -0.64
C PHE A 46 5.86 51.30 -2.03
N ASP A 47 4.51 51.21 -2.01
CA ASP A 47 3.48 51.98 -2.72
C ASP A 47 3.43 51.92 -4.26
N GLY A 48 2.29 51.77 -4.91
CA GLY A 48 0.90 51.87 -4.46
C GLY A 48 0.05 52.44 -5.59
N LYS A 49 -1.18 51.95 -5.68
CA LYS A 49 -2.37 52.56 -6.32
C LYS A 49 -2.54 52.52 -7.86
N ASN A 50 -3.57 51.72 -8.22
CA ASN A 50 -4.82 52.11 -8.88
C ASN A 50 -4.81 52.83 -10.24
N ALA A 51 -5.46 52.19 -11.22
CA ALA A 51 -6.71 52.59 -11.90
C ALA A 51 -6.68 52.10 -13.37
N HIS A 52 -7.50 51.12 -13.80
CA HIS A 52 -8.90 51.18 -14.22
C HIS A 52 -9.20 52.00 -15.50
N ILE A 53 -9.92 51.33 -16.44
CA ILE A 53 -10.90 51.86 -17.43
C ILE A 53 -10.24 52.37 -18.75
N GLN A 54 -10.64 52.03 -19.99
CA GLN A 54 -11.93 51.63 -20.58
C GLN A 54 -11.79 50.99 -21.98
N GLU A 55 -12.77 50.13 -22.33
CA GLU A 55 -13.48 49.92 -23.62
C GLU A 55 -12.75 49.85 -24.98
N HIS A 56 -13.03 48.77 -25.73
CA HIS A 56 -13.78 48.90 -26.99
C HIS A 56 -14.63 47.66 -27.30
N LEU A 57 -15.89 47.95 -27.67
CA LEU A 57 -17.00 47.07 -28.01
C LEU A 57 -17.04 46.69 -29.49
N ASN A 58 -17.76 45.58 -29.73
CA ASN A 58 -18.66 45.26 -30.86
C ASN A 58 -18.16 44.51 -32.10
N GLY A 59 -18.91 43.42 -32.37
CA GLY A 59 -19.00 42.72 -33.64
C GLY A 59 -20.06 41.60 -33.56
N THR A 60 -21.34 41.96 -33.57
CA THR A 60 -22.50 41.06 -33.73
C THR A 60 -22.79 40.80 -35.22
N GLY A 61 -23.32 39.61 -35.54
CA GLY A 61 -23.90 39.32 -36.86
C GLY A 61 -24.40 37.89 -37.07
N ASN A 62 -25.70 37.68 -36.84
CA ASN A 62 -26.72 36.88 -37.58
C ASN A 62 -26.28 35.95 -38.74
N MET A 63 -26.99 34.91 -39.19
CA MET A 63 -28.15 34.05 -38.82
C MET A 63 -28.38 33.13 -40.08
N VAL A 64 -29.25 32.12 -39.99
CA VAL A 64 -30.04 31.49 -41.08
C VAL A 64 -29.57 30.15 -41.71
N LEU A 65 -30.34 29.08 -41.41
CA LEU A 65 -30.66 27.91 -42.26
C LEU A 65 -31.75 28.28 -43.27
N PRO A 66 -31.91 27.57 -44.42
CA PRO A 66 -33.21 26.88 -44.58
C PRO A 66 -33.26 25.64 -45.53
N PHE A 67 -34.40 24.93 -45.42
CA PHE A 67 -35.18 24.17 -46.42
C PHE A 67 -35.34 22.63 -46.33
N ARG A 68 -36.57 22.22 -46.69
CA ARG A 68 -37.36 21.01 -46.37
C ARG A 68 -38.17 20.62 -47.62
N ARG A 69 -38.61 19.34 -47.70
CA ARG A 69 -39.75 18.72 -48.48
C ARG A 69 -39.47 18.31 -49.95
N LYS A 70 -40.08 17.26 -50.57
CA LYS A 70 -41.33 16.49 -50.32
C LYS A 70 -41.46 15.23 -51.24
N GLY A 71 -42.30 14.25 -50.83
CA GLY A 71 -43.27 13.45 -51.63
C GLY A 71 -42.84 12.03 -52.06
N SER A 72 -43.68 10.98 -52.14
CA SER A 72 -45.14 10.79 -51.95
C SER A 72 -45.58 9.32 -52.19
N GLY A 73 -46.64 8.86 -51.50
CA GLY A 73 -47.65 7.84 -51.89
C GLY A 73 -47.35 6.37 -51.52
N SER A 74 -48.29 5.46 -51.25
CA SER A 74 -49.74 5.43 -50.88
C SER A 74 -50.08 3.95 -50.59
N ASP A 75 -51.12 3.71 -49.77
CA ASP A 75 -51.52 2.42 -49.17
C ASP A 75 -52.21 1.38 -50.09
N ASP A 76 -52.13 0.12 -49.64
CA ASP A 76 -53.12 -0.99 -49.56
C ASP A 76 -53.58 -1.91 -50.74
N ASP A 77 -53.67 -3.20 -50.36
CA ASP A 77 -54.54 -4.34 -50.76
C ASP A 77 -54.22 -5.32 -51.93
N ASP A 78 -53.50 -6.41 -51.60
CA ASP A 78 -53.87 -7.87 -51.55
C ASP A 78 -54.52 -8.63 -52.78
N PRO A 79 -54.65 -9.99 -52.78
CA PRO A 79 -53.68 -10.97 -53.32
C PRO A 79 -54.30 -11.95 -54.37
N LEU A 80 -53.55 -12.98 -54.86
CA LEU A 80 -54.02 -14.37 -55.07
C LEU A 80 -53.04 -15.30 -55.84
N ASP A 81 -53.18 -16.58 -55.48
CA ASP A 81 -52.97 -17.84 -56.20
C ASP A 81 -51.81 -18.79 -55.81
N GLN A 82 -52.29 -19.93 -55.30
CA GLN A 82 -51.67 -21.16 -54.84
C GLN A 82 -51.39 -22.12 -56.02
N ASP A 83 -50.87 -23.29 -55.65
CA ASP A 83 -50.95 -24.57 -56.39
C ASP A 83 -49.74 -24.96 -57.24
N ILE A 84 -48.69 -25.47 -56.59
CA ILE A 84 -48.05 -26.74 -57.00
C ILE A 84 -47.85 -27.58 -55.73
N GLU A 85 -48.86 -28.38 -55.38
CA GLU A 85 -48.68 -29.66 -54.68
C GLU A 85 -48.47 -30.77 -55.73
N ASP A 86 -48.03 -31.94 -55.25
CA ASP A 86 -48.11 -33.24 -55.92
C ASP A 86 -46.99 -33.65 -56.91
N ILE A 87 -45.77 -33.81 -56.41
CA ILE A 87 -44.92 -34.93 -56.85
C ILE A 87 -44.31 -35.64 -55.63
N MET A 88 -45.01 -36.69 -55.20
CA MET A 88 -44.50 -37.96 -54.67
C MET A 88 -44.18 -38.07 -53.17
N ASN A 89 -45.18 -38.54 -52.43
CA ASN A 89 -45.05 -39.35 -51.23
C ASN A 89 -44.91 -40.85 -51.57
N GLU A 90 -44.36 -41.59 -50.60
CA GLU A 90 -44.33 -43.05 -50.41
C GLU A 90 -43.06 -43.83 -50.84
N ALA A 91 -42.16 -44.07 -49.88
CA ALA A 91 -42.06 -45.40 -49.25
C ALA A 91 -41.04 -45.41 -48.07
N ASP A 92 -41.60 -45.50 -46.85
CA ASP A 92 -41.15 -46.23 -45.65
C ASP A 92 -39.76 -46.03 -45.00
N GLY A 93 -39.80 -45.62 -43.72
CA GLY A 93 -39.16 -46.40 -42.64
C GLY A 93 -38.33 -45.65 -41.58
N LEU A 94 -38.96 -45.40 -40.43
CA LEU A 94 -38.42 -45.47 -39.04
C LEU A 94 -37.27 -44.54 -38.57
N GLY A 95 -37.62 -43.66 -37.62
CA GLY A 95 -36.93 -43.41 -36.33
C GLY A 95 -35.53 -42.75 -36.32
N ASP A 96 -35.43 -41.52 -35.84
CA ASP A 96 -34.85 -41.18 -34.53
C ASP A 96 -34.73 -39.65 -34.34
N GLU A 97 -34.91 -39.25 -33.08
CA GLU A 97 -34.86 -37.90 -32.55
C GLU A 97 -33.47 -37.25 -32.72
N HIS A 98 -33.42 -35.96 -33.09
CA HIS A 98 -32.59 -34.92 -32.45
C HIS A 98 -32.67 -33.61 -33.27
N GLU A 99 -33.46 -32.65 -32.80
CA GLU A 99 -33.35 -31.24 -33.20
C GLU A 99 -32.13 -30.60 -32.51
N LEU A 100 -31.22 -30.02 -33.30
CA LEU A 100 -30.16 -29.13 -32.84
C LEU A 100 -30.68 -27.70 -32.87
N ALA A 101 -31.14 -27.19 -31.73
CA ALA A 101 -31.36 -25.76 -31.53
C ALA A 101 -30.02 -25.07 -31.18
N GLN A 102 -29.73 -23.99 -31.89
CA GLN A 102 -28.58 -23.12 -31.66
C GLN A 102 -28.89 -22.15 -30.51
N ASP A 103 -28.32 -22.38 -29.33
CA ASP A 103 -28.36 -21.41 -28.24
C ASP A 103 -27.22 -20.38 -28.42
N ALA A 104 -27.60 -19.14 -28.69
CA ALA A 104 -26.74 -17.98 -28.48
C ALA A 104 -26.61 -17.73 -26.96
N PRO A 105 -25.42 -17.38 -26.43
CA PRO A 105 -25.26 -17.13 -25.01
C PRO A 105 -25.97 -15.83 -24.64
N THR A 106 -27.07 -15.95 -23.90
CA THR A 106 -27.73 -14.83 -23.23
C THR A 106 -26.80 -14.32 -22.13
N GLU A 107 -26.24 -13.12 -22.29
CA GLU A 107 -25.60 -12.40 -21.19
C GLU A 107 -26.67 -12.15 -20.12
N ALA A 108 -26.64 -12.96 -19.06
CA ALA A 108 -27.48 -12.76 -17.91
C ALA A 108 -27.11 -11.41 -17.27
N ALA A 109 -28.12 -10.56 -17.03
CA ALA A 109 -27.93 -9.35 -16.26
C ALA A 109 -27.38 -9.72 -14.87
N PRO A 110 -26.37 -9.00 -14.35
CA PRO A 110 -25.80 -9.31 -13.04
C PRO A 110 -26.88 -9.24 -11.96
N GLU A 111 -26.85 -10.19 -11.02
CA GLU A 111 -27.77 -10.24 -9.88
C GLU A 111 -27.58 -8.97 -9.01
N GLU A 112 -28.61 -8.55 -8.25
CA GLU A 112 -28.54 -7.29 -7.46
C GLU A 112 -27.34 -7.27 -6.49
N ASP A 113 -26.95 -8.42 -5.94
CA ASP A 113 -25.79 -8.59 -5.06
C ASP A 113 -24.45 -8.38 -5.81
N ASP A 114 -24.36 -8.78 -7.10
CA ASP A 114 -23.18 -8.58 -7.93
C ASP A 114 -22.98 -7.11 -8.30
N ILE A 115 -24.08 -6.37 -8.49
CA ILE A 115 -24.05 -4.93 -8.75
C ILE A 115 -23.53 -4.17 -7.52
N ASP A 116 -24.03 -4.49 -6.33
CA ASP A 116 -23.57 -3.89 -5.07
C ASP A 116 -22.08 -4.21 -4.80
N PHE A 117 -21.66 -5.44 -5.07
CA PHE A 117 -20.26 -5.85 -4.92
C PHE A 117 -19.31 -5.10 -5.86
N SER A 118 -19.67 -5.01 -7.15
CA SER A 118 -18.89 -4.26 -8.16
C SER A 118 -18.82 -2.77 -7.81
N GLU A 119 -19.93 -2.18 -7.34
CA GLU A 119 -19.96 -0.79 -6.90
C GLU A 119 -19.05 -0.55 -5.68
N LYS A 120 -19.05 -1.45 -4.69
CA LYS A 120 -18.15 -1.40 -3.53
C LYS A 120 -16.69 -1.48 -3.94
N MET A 121 -16.33 -2.43 -4.82
CA MET A 121 -14.97 -2.55 -5.38
C MET A 121 -14.55 -1.26 -6.07
N ALA A 122 -15.40 -0.72 -6.95
CA ALA A 122 -15.12 0.50 -7.68
C ALA A 122 -15.01 1.72 -6.74
N LYS A 123 -15.83 1.78 -5.68
CA LYS A 123 -15.78 2.84 -4.67
C LYS A 123 -14.46 2.83 -3.92
N SER A 124 -14.01 1.67 -3.43
CA SER A 124 -12.73 1.56 -2.73
C SER A 124 -11.54 1.86 -3.65
N ALA A 125 -11.60 1.39 -4.90
CA ALA A 125 -10.60 1.75 -5.91
C ALA A 125 -10.54 3.25 -6.17
N ARG A 126 -11.69 3.93 -6.33
CA ARG A 126 -11.75 5.39 -6.44
C ARG A 126 -11.17 6.09 -5.21
N THR A 127 -11.46 5.61 -4.00
CA THR A 127 -10.85 6.16 -2.77
C THR A 127 -9.33 6.08 -2.83
N VAL A 128 -8.77 4.94 -3.23
CA VAL A 128 -7.30 4.78 -3.36
C VAL A 128 -6.74 5.76 -4.38
N ILE A 129 -7.32 5.82 -5.59
CA ILE A 129 -6.80 6.63 -6.70
C ILE A 129 -6.96 8.12 -6.43
N ASP A 130 -8.15 8.55 -5.99
CA ASP A 130 -8.52 9.96 -5.92
C ASP A 130 -8.14 10.60 -4.58
N VAL A 131 -8.29 9.86 -3.47
CA VAL A 131 -8.08 10.40 -2.12
C VAL A 131 -6.69 10.05 -1.61
N CYS A 132 -6.35 8.75 -1.60
CA CYS A 132 -5.08 8.30 -1.04
C CYS A 132 -3.89 8.74 -1.89
N MET A 133 -3.94 8.47 -3.20
CA MET A 133 -2.82 8.72 -4.11
C MET A 133 -2.89 10.09 -4.79
N ASP A 134 -4.04 10.79 -4.74
CA ASP A 134 -4.30 12.07 -5.43
C ASP A 134 -3.79 12.02 -6.89
N LEU A 135 -4.23 11.02 -7.65
CA LEU A 135 -3.74 10.78 -9.01
C LEU A 135 -4.13 11.95 -9.91
N ARG A 136 -3.13 12.57 -10.55
CA ARG A 136 -3.32 13.69 -11.46
C ARG A 136 -3.31 13.24 -12.90
N ARG A 137 -4.01 14.00 -13.75
CA ARG A 137 -4.00 13.79 -15.19
C ARG A 137 -2.57 13.86 -15.72
N GLY A 138 -2.16 12.85 -16.48
CA GLY A 138 -0.85 12.78 -17.12
C GLY A 138 0.28 12.20 -16.24
N GLU A 139 -0.01 11.81 -15.00
CA GLU A 139 0.95 11.02 -14.22
C GLU A 139 0.98 9.57 -14.72
N ASN A 140 2.17 8.97 -14.76
CA ASN A 140 2.30 7.55 -15.04
C ASN A 140 2.08 6.77 -13.76
N ILE A 141 1.21 5.77 -13.83
CA ILE A 141 0.87 4.88 -12.73
C ILE A 141 1.15 3.44 -13.12
N LEU A 142 1.77 2.71 -12.19
CA LEU A 142 1.94 1.27 -12.28
C LEU A 142 1.20 0.60 -11.13
N ILE A 143 0.34 -0.36 -11.47
CA ILE A 143 -0.31 -1.27 -10.55
C ILE A 143 0.40 -2.61 -10.66
N VAL A 144 0.93 -3.09 -9.54
CA VAL A 144 1.66 -4.36 -9.44
C VAL A 144 0.85 -5.31 -8.57
N CYS A 145 0.21 -6.30 -9.19
CA CYS A 145 -0.51 -7.35 -8.48
C CYS A 145 0.16 -8.72 -8.68
N ASP A 146 -0.37 -9.72 -7.98
CA ASP A 146 -0.03 -11.12 -8.19
C ASP A 146 -1.31 -11.92 -8.47
N PRO A 147 -1.22 -13.23 -8.82
CA PRO A 147 -2.39 -14.02 -9.16
C PRO A 147 -3.48 -14.08 -8.07
N THR A 148 -3.17 -13.74 -6.81
CA THR A 148 -4.13 -13.76 -5.70
C THR A 148 -4.87 -12.43 -5.51
N THR A 149 -4.45 -11.38 -6.20
CA THR A 149 -4.91 -10.00 -6.01
C THR A 149 -5.32 -9.32 -7.33
N THR A 150 -5.46 -10.11 -8.40
CA THR A 150 -5.77 -9.63 -9.76
C THR A 150 -7.05 -8.81 -9.81
N GLU A 151 -8.11 -9.22 -9.13
CA GLU A 151 -9.40 -8.51 -9.09
C GLU A 151 -9.27 -7.09 -8.52
N ILE A 152 -8.53 -6.95 -7.43
CA ILE A 152 -8.22 -5.65 -6.81
C ILE A 152 -7.34 -4.82 -7.76
N GLY A 153 -6.34 -5.44 -8.38
CA GLY A 153 -5.49 -4.80 -9.38
C GLY A 153 -6.28 -4.25 -10.57
N GLN A 154 -7.27 -5.01 -11.05
CA GLN A 154 -8.16 -4.60 -12.14
C GLN A 154 -9.06 -3.44 -11.72
N ALA A 155 -9.70 -3.52 -10.55
CA ALA A 155 -10.53 -2.42 -10.05
C ALA A 155 -9.74 -1.11 -9.89
N LEU A 156 -8.49 -1.19 -9.40
CA LEU A 156 -7.59 -0.04 -9.33
C LEU A 156 -7.20 0.49 -10.70
N HIS A 157 -6.97 -0.40 -11.67
CA HIS A 157 -6.66 -0.02 -13.05
C HIS A 157 -7.81 0.75 -13.69
N ASP A 158 -9.03 0.25 -13.52
CA ASP A 158 -10.22 0.87 -14.11
C ASP A 158 -10.48 2.23 -13.48
N ALA A 159 -10.37 2.35 -12.16
CA ALA A 159 -10.45 3.64 -11.47
C ALA A 159 -9.34 4.62 -11.90
N ALA A 160 -8.10 4.14 -12.07
CA ALA A 160 -6.97 4.96 -12.50
C ALA A 160 -7.14 5.45 -13.95
N SER A 161 -7.68 4.60 -14.82
CA SER A 161 -7.87 4.89 -16.26
C SER A 161 -8.88 6.02 -16.50
N ILE A 162 -9.79 6.26 -15.55
CA ILE A 162 -10.70 7.41 -15.59
C ILE A 162 -9.93 8.74 -15.37
N ARG A 163 -8.79 8.71 -14.66
CA ARG A 163 -8.02 9.91 -14.28
C ARG A 163 -6.80 10.15 -15.18
N SER A 164 -6.17 9.10 -15.69
CA SER A 164 -4.95 9.20 -16.50
C SER A 164 -4.97 8.16 -17.62
N ASP A 165 -4.48 8.54 -18.81
CA ASP A 165 -4.33 7.64 -19.96
C ASP A 165 -3.04 6.79 -19.89
N ARG A 166 -2.28 6.91 -18.79
CA ARG A 166 -0.90 6.40 -18.63
C ARG A 166 -0.83 5.38 -17.50
N VAL A 167 -1.71 4.38 -17.56
CA VAL A 167 -1.87 3.32 -16.56
C VAL A 167 -1.27 2.03 -17.09
N LEU A 168 -0.45 1.38 -16.26
CA LEU A 168 0.05 0.02 -16.50
C LEU A 168 -0.42 -0.89 -15.37
N LEU A 169 -0.96 -2.06 -15.72
CA LEU A 169 -1.22 -3.15 -14.80
C LEU A 169 -0.28 -4.31 -15.11
N ILE A 170 0.41 -4.82 -14.09
CA ILE A 170 1.31 -5.96 -14.21
C ILE A 170 0.95 -6.99 -13.14
N VAL A 171 0.77 -8.23 -13.60
CA VAL A 171 0.68 -9.41 -12.73
C VAL A 171 2.08 -10.03 -12.64
N MET A 172 2.72 -9.94 -11.48
CA MET A 172 4.01 -10.58 -11.22
C MET A 172 3.81 -11.95 -10.53
N PRO A 173 4.81 -12.84 -10.57
CA PRO A 173 4.76 -14.08 -9.79
C PRO A 173 4.58 -13.79 -8.30
N LYS A 174 3.80 -14.62 -7.61
CA LYS A 174 3.60 -14.53 -6.17
C LYS A 174 4.94 -14.74 -5.44
N GLY A 175 5.26 -13.83 -4.52
CA GLY A 175 6.40 -14.00 -3.61
C GLY A 175 6.22 -15.15 -2.62
N ARG A 176 7.24 -15.42 -1.82
CA ARG A 176 7.29 -16.49 -0.80
C ARG A 176 7.18 -15.93 0.61
N HIS A 177 7.70 -14.73 0.85
CA HIS A 177 7.64 -14.06 2.15
C HIS A 177 7.64 -12.53 2.01
N HIS A 178 7.29 -11.82 3.08
CA HIS A 178 7.37 -10.36 3.12
C HIS A 178 8.80 -9.88 2.88
N GLY A 179 8.97 -8.79 2.14
CA GLY A 179 10.26 -8.19 1.84
C GLY A 179 11.06 -8.90 0.73
N GLU A 180 10.52 -9.94 0.09
CA GLU A 180 11.12 -10.51 -1.11
C GLU A 180 11.12 -9.48 -2.25
N GLU A 181 12.24 -9.40 -2.98
CA GLU A 181 12.38 -8.44 -4.09
C GLU A 181 11.50 -8.88 -5.28
N PRO A 182 10.79 -7.93 -5.93
CA PRO A 182 10.07 -8.24 -7.15
C PRO A 182 11.06 -8.54 -8.30
N PRO A 183 10.61 -9.24 -9.37
CA PRO A 183 11.45 -9.48 -10.54
C PRO A 183 12.05 -8.20 -11.11
N ALA A 184 13.29 -8.28 -11.61
CA ALA A 184 14.04 -7.12 -12.09
C ALA A 184 13.28 -6.23 -13.11
N PRO A 185 12.50 -6.78 -14.07
CA PRO A 185 11.67 -5.95 -14.96
C PRO A 185 10.63 -5.11 -14.21
N VAL A 186 9.97 -5.69 -13.20
CA VAL A 186 8.98 -5.00 -12.36
C VAL A 186 9.65 -3.90 -11.55
N ALA A 187 10.78 -4.22 -10.91
CA ALA A 187 11.56 -3.24 -10.14
C ALA A 187 12.01 -2.04 -10.99
N ASN A 188 12.44 -2.29 -12.23
CA ASN A 188 12.83 -1.23 -13.16
C ASN A 188 11.66 -0.35 -13.57
N LEU A 189 10.49 -0.94 -13.82
CA LEU A 189 9.28 -0.19 -14.15
C LEU A 189 8.79 0.66 -12.98
N MET A 190 8.82 0.14 -11.76
CA MET A 190 8.44 0.88 -10.54
C MET A 190 9.22 2.20 -10.41
N ARG A 191 10.52 2.19 -10.74
CA ARG A 191 11.39 3.38 -10.65
C ARG A 191 11.07 4.46 -11.70
N GLN A 192 10.44 4.08 -12.80
CA GLN A 192 10.13 4.98 -13.92
C GLN A 192 8.74 5.64 -13.78
N GLN A 193 7.95 5.24 -12.80
CA GLN A 193 6.60 5.78 -12.58
C GLN A 193 6.56 6.86 -11.51
N GLN A 194 5.60 7.76 -11.60
CA GLN A 194 5.31 8.73 -10.55
C GLN A 194 4.48 8.09 -9.42
N VAL A 195 3.60 7.14 -9.76
CA VAL A 195 2.71 6.45 -8.83
C VAL A 195 2.88 4.95 -8.96
N VAL A 196 3.07 4.26 -7.83
CA VAL A 196 3.08 2.80 -7.78
C VAL A 196 2.08 2.33 -6.73
N ILE A 197 1.18 1.44 -7.13
CA ILE A 197 0.24 0.78 -6.21
C ILE A 197 0.49 -0.72 -6.30
N ALA A 198 0.77 -1.37 -5.17
CA ALA A 198 1.11 -2.78 -5.13
C ALA A 198 0.16 -3.55 -4.19
N PRO A 199 -1.03 -3.96 -4.67
CA PRO A 199 -1.84 -4.96 -4.00
C PRO A 199 -1.23 -6.34 -4.24
N THR A 200 -0.54 -6.88 -3.24
CA THR A 200 0.20 -8.16 -3.36
C THR A 200 -0.04 -9.00 -2.11
N ARG A 201 0.09 -10.33 -2.19
CA ARG A 201 -0.05 -11.19 -1.01
C ARG A 201 1.03 -10.91 0.04
N TYR A 202 2.26 -10.70 -0.40
CA TYR A 202 3.39 -10.40 0.47
C TYR A 202 3.86 -8.96 0.27
N SER A 203 4.36 -8.35 1.35
CA SER A 203 4.69 -6.93 1.38
C SER A 203 5.93 -6.60 0.58
N LEU A 204 5.82 -5.61 -0.30
CA LEU A 204 6.95 -5.00 -1.01
C LEU A 204 7.51 -3.77 -0.28
N THR A 205 6.88 -3.30 0.81
CA THR A 205 7.20 -2.02 1.49
C THR A 205 8.68 -1.86 1.80
N HIS A 206 9.31 -2.91 2.33
CA HIS A 206 10.71 -2.88 2.78
C HIS A 206 11.70 -3.47 1.76
N THR A 207 11.32 -3.54 0.48
CA THR A 207 12.20 -3.99 -0.61
C THR A 207 13.14 -2.89 -1.09
N ARG A 208 14.26 -3.25 -1.72
CA ARG A 208 15.13 -2.29 -2.40
C ARG A 208 14.42 -1.68 -3.61
N ALA A 209 13.57 -2.43 -4.29
CA ALA A 209 12.75 -1.90 -5.39
C ALA A 209 11.92 -0.68 -4.97
N VAL A 210 11.14 -0.79 -3.87
CA VAL A 210 10.34 0.33 -3.35
C VAL A 210 11.22 1.49 -2.88
N ARG A 211 12.29 1.21 -2.10
CA ARG A 211 13.23 2.26 -1.65
C ARG A 211 13.83 3.04 -2.83
N GLN A 212 14.18 2.34 -3.89
CA GLN A 212 14.79 2.95 -5.06
C GLN A 212 13.77 3.75 -5.89
N ALA A 213 12.54 3.25 -6.04
CA ALA A 213 11.47 4.00 -6.70
C ALA A 213 11.15 5.31 -5.96
N ILE A 214 11.04 5.24 -4.63
CA ILE A 214 10.87 6.41 -3.75
C ILE A 214 12.03 7.40 -3.93
N LYS A 215 13.27 6.92 -3.94
CA LYS A 215 14.46 7.76 -4.15
C LYS A 215 14.42 8.49 -5.50
N ASP A 216 13.95 7.81 -6.55
CA ASP A 216 13.84 8.33 -7.90
C ASP A 216 12.63 9.26 -8.11
N GLY A 217 11.70 9.32 -7.15
CA GLY A 217 10.62 10.31 -7.11
C GLY A 217 9.22 9.72 -6.99
N SER A 218 9.07 8.41 -7.14
CA SER A 218 7.76 7.74 -7.06
C SER A 218 7.15 7.89 -5.68
N ARG A 219 5.82 7.92 -5.63
CA ARG A 219 5.06 7.68 -4.40
C ARG A 219 4.40 6.31 -4.47
N VAL A 220 4.48 5.56 -3.38
CA VAL A 220 4.17 4.13 -3.36
C VAL A 220 3.10 3.83 -2.32
N ALA A 221 2.05 3.12 -2.71
CA ALA A 221 1.13 2.49 -1.78
C ALA A 221 1.23 0.97 -1.93
N THR A 222 1.40 0.26 -0.83
CA THR A 222 1.39 -1.21 -0.84
C THR A 222 0.25 -1.74 0.02
N MET A 223 -0.35 -2.85 -0.39
CA MET A 223 -1.49 -3.46 0.30
C MET A 223 -1.22 -4.96 0.53
N PRO A 224 -0.25 -5.32 1.40
CA PRO A 224 0.08 -6.72 1.63
C PRO A 224 -1.08 -7.54 2.19
N GLY A 225 -1.40 -8.66 1.53
CA GLY A 225 -2.42 -9.58 2.00
C GLY A 225 -3.84 -9.03 1.92
N MET A 226 -4.06 -7.98 1.12
CA MET A 226 -5.39 -7.44 0.88
C MET A 226 -6.29 -8.49 0.24
N THR A 227 -7.40 -8.80 0.91
CA THR A 227 -8.48 -9.60 0.33
C THR A 227 -9.53 -8.69 -0.28
N VAL A 228 -10.35 -9.25 -1.15
CA VAL A 228 -11.51 -8.55 -1.72
C VAL A 228 -12.42 -8.01 -0.61
N GLU A 229 -12.72 -8.83 0.40
CA GLU A 229 -13.52 -8.42 1.56
C GLU A 229 -12.92 -7.23 2.31
N MET A 230 -11.61 -7.24 2.58
CA MET A 230 -10.94 -6.10 3.23
C MET A 230 -10.89 -4.85 2.35
N PHE A 231 -11.01 -5.02 1.03
CA PHE A 231 -11.01 -3.92 0.09
C PHE A 231 -12.40 -3.30 -0.01
N THR A 232 -13.46 -4.10 -0.03
CA THR A 232 -14.86 -3.65 -0.12
C THR A 232 -15.47 -3.26 1.22
N GLU A 233 -14.93 -3.80 2.31
CA GLU A 233 -15.42 -3.60 3.67
C GLU A 233 -14.29 -3.18 4.63
N GLY A 234 -14.65 -2.87 5.87
CA GLY A 234 -13.67 -2.63 6.92
C GLY A 234 -12.82 -1.38 6.68
N GLY A 235 -11.53 -1.48 7.00
CA GLY A 235 -10.60 -0.35 7.06
C GLY A 235 -10.45 0.46 5.76
N MET A 236 -10.65 -0.14 4.59
CA MET A 236 -10.56 0.58 3.30
C MET A 236 -11.76 1.48 3.00
N THR A 237 -12.90 1.24 3.65
CA THR A 237 -14.11 2.05 3.48
C THR A 237 -14.10 3.34 4.29
N ALA A 238 -13.08 3.55 5.12
CA ALA A 238 -12.94 4.72 5.97
C ALA A 238 -12.64 5.99 5.16
N ASP A 239 -13.04 7.14 5.70
CA ASP A 239 -12.65 8.43 5.15
C ASP A 239 -11.22 8.79 5.60
N PHE A 240 -10.26 8.59 4.70
CA PHE A 240 -8.85 8.89 4.96
C PHE A 240 -8.57 10.38 5.21
N ASN A 241 -9.43 11.30 4.76
CA ASN A 241 -9.26 12.72 5.11
C ASN A 241 -9.60 12.97 6.58
N ILE A 242 -10.64 12.30 7.09
CA ILE A 242 -10.98 12.34 8.52
C ILE A 242 -9.87 11.67 9.34
N ILE A 243 -9.38 10.50 8.92
CA ILE A 243 -8.24 9.84 9.60
C ILE A 243 -7.02 10.76 9.66
N LYS A 244 -6.65 11.38 8.54
CA LYS A 244 -5.53 12.34 8.49
C LYS A 244 -5.74 13.53 9.42
N LYS A 245 -6.97 14.07 9.47
CA LYS A 245 -7.29 15.16 10.40
C LYS A 245 -7.11 14.71 11.85
N ASN A 246 -7.71 13.58 12.23
CA ASN A 246 -7.65 13.05 13.59
C ASN A 246 -6.20 12.74 14.01
N ILE A 247 -5.42 12.09 13.15
CA ILE A 247 -3.99 11.83 13.40
C ILE A 247 -3.20 13.13 13.54
N GLY A 248 -3.51 14.15 12.72
CA GLY A 248 -2.89 15.47 12.84
C GLY A 248 -3.16 16.16 14.18
N GLU A 249 -4.38 16.03 14.71
CA GLU A 249 -4.79 16.58 16.01
C GLU A 249 -4.06 15.88 17.18
N MET A 250 -3.71 14.60 17.03
CA MET A 250 -2.93 13.86 18.04
C MET A 250 -1.54 14.45 18.28
N ASN A 251 -0.94 15.13 17.30
CA ASN A 251 0.40 15.71 17.45
C ASN A 251 0.50 16.66 18.67
N ALA A 252 -0.56 17.43 18.95
CA ALA A 252 -0.59 18.32 20.11
C ALA A 252 -0.61 17.53 21.43
N GLN A 253 -1.28 16.38 21.46
CA GLN A 253 -1.43 15.53 22.64
C GLN A 253 -0.16 14.70 22.93
N LEU A 254 0.52 14.22 21.89
CA LEU A 254 1.75 13.42 22.01
C LEU A 254 2.97 14.26 22.37
N ARG A 255 2.94 15.55 22.03
CA ARG A 255 4.08 16.45 22.16
C ARG A 255 4.51 16.62 23.61
N ARG A 256 5.82 16.48 23.86
CA ARG A 256 6.50 16.61 25.17
C ARG A 256 6.08 15.57 26.22
N LYS A 257 5.27 14.57 25.87
CA LYS A 257 4.95 13.43 26.72
C LYS A 257 6.00 12.34 26.56
N ARG A 258 6.44 11.73 27.66
CA ARG A 258 7.60 10.81 27.61
C ARG A 258 7.30 9.45 28.19
N ILE A 259 6.37 9.35 29.13
CA ILE A 259 6.02 8.10 29.79
C ILE A 259 4.71 7.62 29.21
N VAL A 260 4.67 6.38 28.73
CA VAL A 260 3.45 5.71 28.31
C VAL A 260 3.09 4.69 29.36
N ASN A 261 1.83 4.71 29.82
CA ASN A 261 1.27 3.65 30.63
C ASN A 261 0.13 3.00 29.84
N VAL A 262 0.11 1.68 29.80
CA VAL A 262 -0.96 0.93 29.15
C VAL A 262 -1.56 -0.04 30.15
N LYS A 263 -2.88 -0.01 30.30
CA LYS A 263 -3.61 -0.93 31.17
C LYS A 263 -4.82 -1.52 30.47
N SER A 264 -5.22 -2.73 30.85
CA SER A 264 -6.47 -3.33 30.39
C SER A 264 -7.12 -4.13 31.50
N GLU A 265 -8.43 -4.34 31.42
CA GLU A 265 -9.17 -5.23 32.33
C GLU A 265 -8.68 -6.68 32.23
N THR A 266 -8.14 -7.07 31.08
CA THR A 266 -7.52 -8.39 30.85
C THR A 266 -6.18 -8.59 31.57
N GLY A 267 -5.67 -7.56 32.24
CA GLY A 267 -4.47 -7.66 33.10
C GLY A 267 -3.21 -7.06 32.49
N THR A 268 -3.30 -6.35 31.37
CA THR A 268 -2.17 -5.52 30.89
C THR A 268 -1.91 -4.42 31.92
N ASN A 269 -0.65 -4.24 32.28
CA ASN A 269 -0.15 -3.15 33.09
C ASN A 269 1.34 -2.99 32.80
N VAL A 270 1.66 -2.09 31.87
CA VAL A 270 3.03 -1.87 31.39
C VAL A 270 3.32 -0.38 31.32
N THR A 271 4.56 -0.01 31.69
CA THR A 271 5.06 1.37 31.63
C THR A 271 6.38 1.40 30.87
N PHE A 272 6.57 2.41 30.04
CA PHE A 272 7.80 2.62 29.27
C PHE A 272 8.00 4.07 28.87
N GLU A 273 9.22 4.41 28.45
CA GLU A 273 9.51 5.73 27.92
C GLU A 273 9.46 5.75 26.38
N VAL A 274 9.14 6.90 25.81
CA VAL A 274 9.18 7.18 24.37
C VAL A 274 9.86 8.52 24.12
N ASN A 275 10.53 8.64 22.98
CA ASN A 275 10.96 9.94 22.50
C ASN A 275 9.78 10.62 21.80
N TRP A 276 9.25 11.68 22.40
CA TRP A 276 8.09 12.42 21.85
C TRP A 276 8.28 12.93 20.40
N ARG A 277 9.52 13.01 19.91
CA ARG A 277 9.83 13.42 18.52
C ARG A 277 9.76 12.28 17.51
N GLU A 278 9.73 11.04 17.97
CA GLU A 278 9.86 9.85 17.12
C GLU A 278 8.52 9.20 16.76
N TRP A 279 7.41 9.70 17.35
CA TRP A 279 6.05 9.32 16.94
C TRP A 279 5.86 9.48 15.43
N LYS A 280 5.43 8.39 14.80
CA LYS A 280 5.09 8.32 13.38
C LYS A 280 3.60 8.62 13.21
N LEU A 281 3.32 9.68 12.47
CA LEU A 281 1.96 10.17 12.16
C LEU A 281 1.65 10.05 10.66
N ASP A 282 2.55 9.43 9.90
CA ASP A 282 2.50 9.40 8.45
C ASP A 282 1.57 8.29 7.92
N ASP A 283 1.18 7.31 8.75
CA ASP A 283 0.25 6.23 8.38
C ASP A 283 -1.22 6.68 8.47
N ASN A 284 -1.54 7.75 7.73
CA ASN A 284 -2.87 8.34 7.62
C ASN A 284 -3.57 8.05 6.28
N GLY A 285 -2.92 7.31 5.39
CA GLY A 285 -3.47 6.87 4.10
C GLY A 285 -3.31 7.86 2.96
N ILE A 286 -2.88 9.10 3.23
CA ILE A 286 -2.67 10.11 2.19
C ILE A 286 -1.21 10.09 1.72
N CYS A 287 -0.99 9.59 0.51
CA CYS A 287 0.29 9.45 -0.17
C CYS A 287 0.27 10.27 -1.47
N ASN A 288 0.22 11.59 -1.34
CA ASN A 288 0.05 12.51 -2.48
C ASN A 288 1.31 13.30 -2.87
N ARG A 289 2.41 13.18 -2.11
CA ARG A 289 3.67 13.87 -2.44
C ARG A 289 4.69 12.89 -3.01
N PRO A 290 5.58 13.34 -3.91
CA PRO A 290 6.71 12.54 -4.37
C PRO A 290 7.51 11.99 -3.19
N ARG A 291 8.07 10.79 -3.37
CA ARG A 291 8.90 10.11 -2.36
C ARG A 291 8.18 9.71 -1.07
N MET A 292 6.86 9.60 -1.10
CA MET A 292 6.08 9.04 0.01
C MET A 292 5.86 7.54 -0.15
N VAL A 293 5.70 6.86 0.99
CA VAL A 293 5.26 5.46 1.05
C VAL A 293 4.18 5.31 2.09
N THR A 294 3.16 4.52 1.80
CA THR A 294 2.11 4.18 2.75
C THR A 294 1.71 2.72 2.61
N ASN A 295 1.12 2.17 3.67
CA ASN A 295 0.36 0.93 3.60
C ASN A 295 -1.13 1.28 3.58
N LEU A 296 -1.92 0.48 2.88
CA LEU A 296 -3.38 0.60 2.85
C LEU A 296 -4.00 -0.77 3.24
N PRO A 297 -5.04 -0.81 4.09
CA PRO A 297 -5.66 0.33 4.78
C PRO A 297 -4.67 1.00 5.75
N ALA A 298 -4.91 2.28 6.03
CA ALA A 298 -4.08 3.12 6.90
C ALA A 298 -4.87 3.54 8.16
N GLY A 299 -4.20 4.23 9.07
CA GLY A 299 -4.79 4.79 10.27
C GLY A 299 -4.20 4.18 11.54
N LYS A 300 -2.91 4.36 11.76
CA LYS A 300 -2.27 4.08 13.06
C LYS A 300 -1.22 5.13 13.40
N ILE A 301 -0.93 5.23 14.69
CA ILE A 301 0.16 6.02 15.23
C ILE A 301 1.07 5.08 16.00
N PHE A 302 2.38 5.17 15.77
CA PHE A 302 3.33 4.25 16.38
C PHE A 302 4.67 4.91 16.67
N THR A 303 5.45 4.31 17.55
CA THR A 303 6.78 4.74 17.94
C THR A 303 7.62 3.55 18.39
N LEU A 304 8.94 3.70 18.34
CA LEU A 304 9.86 2.83 19.04
C LEU A 304 9.82 3.16 20.55
N PRO A 305 9.50 2.21 21.43
CA PRO A 305 9.74 2.38 22.86
C PRO A 305 11.23 2.58 23.12
N ARG A 306 11.59 3.44 24.08
CA ARG A 306 13.00 3.60 24.47
C ARG A 306 13.52 2.27 25.01
N GLU A 307 14.50 1.72 24.31
CA GLU A 307 15.13 0.44 24.65
C GLU A 307 15.56 0.42 26.12
N GLY A 308 15.33 -0.69 26.81
CA GLY A 308 15.67 -0.83 28.24
C GLY A 308 14.65 -0.26 29.23
N THR A 309 13.61 0.47 28.80
CA THR A 309 12.73 1.18 29.76
C THR A 309 11.40 0.48 30.05
N MET A 310 10.96 -0.45 29.18
CA MET A 310 9.66 -1.08 29.33
C MET A 310 9.67 -2.16 30.41
N ASN A 311 8.74 -2.07 31.36
CA ASN A 311 8.58 -3.03 32.43
C ASN A 311 7.09 -3.27 32.73
N GLY A 312 6.72 -4.52 33.00
CA GLY A 312 5.38 -4.90 33.42
C GLY A 312 4.83 -6.10 32.64
N THR A 313 3.52 -6.14 32.50
CA THR A 313 2.80 -7.26 31.87
C THR A 313 1.97 -6.77 30.71
N ILE A 314 2.07 -7.44 29.56
CA ILE A 314 1.21 -7.22 28.38
C ILE A 314 0.33 -8.46 28.20
N VAL A 315 -0.98 -8.28 28.06
CA VAL A 315 -1.92 -9.37 27.79
C VAL A 315 -2.55 -9.15 26.42
N ILE A 316 -2.20 -10.02 25.47
CA ILE A 316 -2.72 -10.01 24.11
C ILE A 316 -4.05 -10.76 24.09
N ASP A 317 -5.14 -10.05 23.79
CA ASP A 317 -6.51 -10.58 23.76
C ASP A 317 -7.22 -10.35 22.41
N GLY A 318 -6.55 -9.68 21.46
CA GLY A 318 -7.06 -9.36 20.13
C GLY A 318 -6.62 -10.34 19.07
N SER A 319 -5.40 -10.14 18.57
CA SER A 319 -4.79 -10.99 17.58
C SER A 319 -3.28 -11.10 17.78
N TRP A 320 -2.70 -12.17 17.27
CA TRP A 320 -1.28 -12.47 17.26
C TRP A 320 -0.88 -12.99 15.87
N ASP A 321 0.09 -12.34 15.23
CA ASP A 321 0.58 -12.73 13.89
C ASP A 321 -0.54 -12.97 12.86
N SER A 322 -1.47 -12.02 12.74
CA SER A 322 -2.64 -12.13 11.85
C SER A 322 -3.60 -13.28 12.20
N ASN A 323 -3.62 -13.78 13.44
CA ASN A 323 -4.62 -14.74 13.87
C ASN A 323 -5.32 -14.22 15.12
N LEU A 324 -6.65 -14.30 15.15
CA LEU A 324 -7.38 -14.01 16.38
C LEU A 324 -6.94 -14.99 17.46
N VAL A 325 -6.72 -14.47 18.67
CA VAL A 325 -6.38 -15.32 19.81
C VAL A 325 -7.67 -15.77 20.50
N ASP A 326 -7.85 -17.08 20.62
CA ASP A 326 -8.99 -17.67 21.33
C ASP A 326 -8.84 -17.52 22.85
N GLU A 327 -7.60 -17.56 23.33
CA GLU A 327 -7.22 -17.40 24.73
C GLU A 327 -6.16 -16.30 24.88
N PRO A 328 -6.23 -15.47 25.94
CA PRO A 328 -5.25 -14.40 26.13
C PRO A 328 -3.82 -14.92 26.32
N VAL A 329 -2.86 -14.27 25.68
CA VAL A 329 -1.42 -14.54 25.86
C VAL A 329 -0.82 -13.46 26.74
N MET A 330 -0.24 -13.86 27.86
CA MET A 330 0.44 -12.97 28.79
C MET A 330 1.94 -12.95 28.51
N LEU A 331 2.51 -11.77 28.34
CA LEU A 331 3.92 -11.50 28.18
C LEU A 331 4.42 -10.76 29.41
N GLN A 332 5.49 -11.23 30.03
CA GLN A 332 6.21 -10.51 31.09
C GLN A 332 7.41 -9.80 30.49
N ILE A 333 7.54 -8.52 30.79
CA ILE A 333 8.54 -7.64 30.18
C ILE A 333 9.41 -7.06 31.28
N GLU A 334 10.72 -7.24 31.11
CA GLU A 334 11.75 -6.63 31.94
C GLU A 334 12.77 -5.93 31.03
N ASN A 335 13.02 -4.65 31.30
CA ASN A 335 13.97 -3.83 30.55
C ASN A 335 13.80 -3.90 29.01
N GLY A 336 12.55 -3.91 28.52
CA GLY A 336 12.27 -3.98 27.09
C GLY A 336 12.40 -5.35 26.43
N LEU A 337 12.66 -6.41 27.20
CA LEU A 337 12.72 -7.78 26.74
C LEU A 337 11.57 -8.61 27.31
N VAL A 338 10.97 -9.46 26.49
CA VAL A 338 10.02 -10.47 26.96
C VAL A 338 10.79 -11.60 27.64
N VAL A 339 10.62 -11.72 28.96
CA VAL A 339 11.31 -12.72 29.80
C VAL A 339 10.48 -13.97 30.04
N ASP A 340 9.15 -13.88 29.93
CA ASP A 340 8.25 -15.01 30.04
C ASP A 340 7.00 -14.81 29.18
N VAL A 341 6.49 -15.91 28.64
CA VAL A 341 5.28 -15.97 27.83
C VAL A 341 4.39 -17.01 28.47
N LYS A 342 3.15 -16.67 28.81
CA LYS A 342 2.15 -17.58 29.42
C LYS A 342 0.86 -17.55 28.60
N GLY A 343 0.13 -18.67 28.65
CA GLY A 343 -1.07 -18.93 27.84
C GLY A 343 -1.06 -20.38 27.39
N GLY A 344 -2.06 -20.78 26.60
CA GLY A 344 -2.11 -22.13 26.05
C GLY A 344 -1.38 -22.24 24.70
N THR A 345 -2.10 -22.60 23.65
CA THR A 345 -1.53 -23.02 22.35
C THR A 345 -0.79 -21.87 21.67
N ALA A 346 -1.36 -20.66 21.68
CA ALA A 346 -0.71 -19.49 21.08
C ALA A 346 0.62 -19.15 21.76
N ALA A 347 0.69 -19.23 23.10
CA ALA A 347 1.93 -19.02 23.85
C ALA A 347 3.01 -20.07 23.50
N ALA A 348 2.62 -21.33 23.30
CA ALA A 348 3.54 -22.38 22.88
C ALA A 348 4.11 -22.11 21.47
N GLN A 349 3.27 -21.68 20.53
CA GLN A 349 3.67 -21.31 19.18
C GLN A 349 4.64 -20.12 19.18
N ILE A 350 4.39 -19.10 20.00
CA ILE A 350 5.30 -17.95 20.16
C ILE A 350 6.68 -18.41 20.61
N ARG A 351 6.76 -19.23 21.68
CA ARG A 351 8.05 -19.76 22.17
C ARG A 351 8.78 -20.56 21.09
N GLN A 352 8.06 -21.34 20.30
CA GLN A 352 8.65 -22.10 19.20
C GLN A 352 9.19 -21.16 18.10
N THR A 353 8.37 -20.26 17.57
CA THR A 353 8.74 -19.36 16.45
C THR A 353 9.93 -18.48 16.81
N PHE A 354 9.92 -17.84 17.97
CA PHE A 354 11.03 -17.01 18.42
C PHE A 354 12.27 -17.85 18.78
N GLY A 355 12.08 -19.05 19.33
CA GLY A 355 13.18 -19.99 19.59
C GLY A 355 13.85 -20.47 18.30
N GLU A 356 13.09 -20.68 17.22
CA GLU A 356 13.63 -21.00 15.89
C GLU A 356 14.35 -19.81 15.26
N ALA A 357 13.81 -18.60 15.40
CA ALA A 357 14.47 -17.37 14.96
C ALA A 357 15.81 -17.16 15.71
N ALA A 358 15.82 -17.33 17.03
CA ALA A 358 17.02 -17.21 17.86
C ALA A 358 18.14 -18.17 17.41
N LYS A 359 17.80 -19.41 17.04
CA LYS A 359 18.78 -20.39 16.54
C LYS A 359 19.51 -19.96 15.27
N ARG A 360 18.93 -19.05 14.48
CA ARG A 360 19.55 -18.50 13.26
C ARG A 360 20.54 -17.37 13.56
N LEU A 361 20.55 -16.87 14.80
CA LEU A 361 21.39 -15.77 15.25
C LEU A 361 22.62 -16.26 16.04
N LYS A 362 23.62 -15.39 16.14
CA LYS A 362 24.81 -15.61 16.97
C LYS A 362 24.39 -15.61 18.44
N SER A 363 25.05 -16.42 19.28
CA SER A 363 24.70 -16.59 20.70
C SER A 363 24.45 -15.29 21.46
N LYS A 364 25.25 -14.26 21.22
CA LYS A 364 25.12 -12.94 21.88
C LYS A 364 23.89 -12.12 21.47
N ASP A 365 23.29 -12.44 20.33
CA ASP A 365 22.16 -11.70 19.74
C ASP A 365 20.86 -12.52 19.85
N GLN A 366 20.92 -13.73 20.43
CA GLN A 366 19.76 -14.62 20.53
C GLN A 366 18.66 -14.07 21.41
N GLU A 367 19.02 -13.35 22.49
CA GLU A 367 18.04 -12.73 23.40
C GLU A 367 17.31 -11.57 22.72
N ASN A 368 17.94 -10.89 21.76
CA ASN A 368 17.36 -9.74 21.09
C ASN A 368 16.10 -10.07 20.30
N VAL A 369 15.81 -11.35 20.00
CA VAL A 369 14.55 -11.74 19.35
C VAL A 369 13.33 -11.36 20.20
N TRP A 370 13.50 -11.26 21.52
CA TRP A 370 12.44 -10.94 22.47
C TRP A 370 12.31 -9.44 22.76
N THR A 371 13.01 -8.59 22.00
CA THR A 371 12.96 -7.13 22.15
C THR A 371 11.60 -6.60 21.76
N ILE A 372 11.04 -5.71 22.56
CA ILE A 372 9.85 -4.94 22.14
C ILE A 372 10.29 -3.90 21.10
N ALA A 373 9.79 -4.06 19.88
CA ALA A 373 10.24 -3.34 18.71
C ALA A 373 9.39 -2.11 18.38
N GLU A 374 8.08 -2.18 18.60
CA GLU A 374 7.15 -1.13 18.23
C GLU A 374 5.98 -1.10 19.22
N PHE A 375 5.54 0.11 19.55
CA PHE A 375 4.26 0.33 20.20
C PHE A 375 3.43 1.25 19.33
N GLY A 376 2.15 0.92 19.13
CA GLY A 376 1.24 1.77 18.41
C GLY A 376 -0.22 1.56 18.80
N PHE A 377 -1.08 2.40 18.25
CA PHE A 377 -2.52 2.32 18.43
C PHE A 377 -3.25 2.73 17.15
N GLY A 378 -4.43 2.12 16.96
CA GLY A 378 -5.23 2.30 15.76
C GLY A 378 -6.12 3.53 15.82
N MET A 379 -6.34 4.13 14.65
CA MET A 379 -7.06 5.39 14.42
C MET A 379 -8.13 5.25 13.32
N ASN A 380 -8.29 4.07 12.72
CA ASN A 380 -9.25 3.81 11.66
C ASN A 380 -10.57 3.29 12.23
N PRO A 381 -11.68 4.06 12.15
CA PRO A 381 -12.96 3.69 12.76
C PRO A 381 -13.64 2.48 12.09
N ASN A 382 -13.32 2.20 10.83
CA ASN A 382 -13.96 1.12 10.08
C ASN A 382 -13.12 -0.16 10.09
N ALA A 383 -11.86 -0.11 10.54
CA ALA A 383 -11.00 -1.29 10.61
C ALA A 383 -11.52 -2.29 11.66
N ARG A 384 -11.48 -3.58 11.29
CA ARG A 384 -11.97 -4.71 12.10
C ARG A 384 -10.84 -5.58 12.60
N LEU A 385 -11.12 -6.43 13.60
CA LEU A 385 -10.24 -7.54 13.96
C LEU A 385 -10.66 -8.77 13.15
N SER A 386 -9.99 -9.02 12.05
CA SER A 386 -10.32 -10.09 11.09
C SER A 386 -9.25 -11.18 11.02
N GLY A 387 -8.15 -11.04 11.76
CA GLY A 387 -7.00 -11.92 11.59
C GLY A 387 -6.16 -11.49 10.37
N ASN A 388 -5.91 -10.18 10.26
CA ASN A 388 -4.96 -9.65 9.31
C ASN A 388 -4.20 -8.50 9.96
N VAL A 389 -2.87 -8.65 10.09
CA VAL A 389 -1.98 -7.65 10.70
C VAL A 389 -2.23 -6.24 10.17
N LEU A 390 -2.52 -6.08 8.87
CA LEU A 390 -2.72 -4.74 8.32
C LEU A 390 -3.94 -4.02 8.88
N GLU A 391 -5.04 -4.72 9.11
CA GLU A 391 -6.28 -4.09 9.56
C GLU A 391 -6.36 -4.07 11.09
N ASP A 392 -5.94 -5.15 11.73
CA ASP A 392 -6.05 -5.33 13.17
C ASP A 392 -5.29 -4.24 13.96
N GLU A 393 -4.08 -3.88 13.50
CA GLU A 393 -3.24 -2.83 14.10
C GLU A 393 -3.84 -1.42 13.99
N LYS A 394 -4.78 -1.23 13.05
CA LYS A 394 -5.28 0.09 12.65
C LYS A 394 -6.67 0.38 13.20
N ARG A 395 -7.35 -0.62 13.77
CA ARG A 395 -8.66 -0.49 14.39
C ARG A 395 -8.67 0.61 15.46
N LEU A 396 -9.58 1.56 15.33
CA LEU A 396 -9.76 2.63 16.31
C LEU A 396 -9.99 2.05 17.71
N GLY A 397 -9.17 2.48 18.66
CA GLY A 397 -9.28 2.08 20.06
C GLY A 397 -8.48 0.83 20.44
N THR A 398 -7.84 0.14 19.48
CA THR A 398 -6.87 -0.91 19.80
C THR A 398 -5.49 -0.32 20.06
N ALA A 399 -4.66 -1.04 20.82
CA ALA A 399 -3.22 -0.80 20.86
C ALA A 399 -2.49 -2.11 20.54
N TYR A 400 -1.24 -2.03 20.11
CA TYR A 400 -0.46 -3.21 19.78
C TYR A 400 1.00 -3.03 20.18
N PHE A 401 1.66 -4.16 20.38
CA PHE A 401 3.09 -4.25 20.60
C PHE A 401 3.68 -5.23 19.61
N SER A 402 4.77 -4.84 18.95
CA SER A 402 5.55 -5.75 18.11
C SER A 402 6.79 -6.24 18.85
N ILE A 403 7.14 -7.50 18.67
CA ILE A 403 8.35 -8.12 19.22
C ILE A 403 9.29 -8.50 18.09
N GLY A 404 10.58 -8.19 18.25
CA GLY A 404 11.66 -8.60 17.38
C GLY A 404 12.47 -7.44 16.82
N ASP A 405 12.57 -7.37 15.49
CA ASP A 405 13.44 -6.43 14.78
C ASP A 405 12.91 -5.00 14.89
N ASN A 406 13.76 -4.09 15.33
CA ASN A 406 13.40 -2.68 15.51
C ASN A 406 14.32 -1.73 14.70
N THR A 407 15.14 -2.27 13.80
CA THR A 407 16.14 -1.50 13.04
C THR A 407 15.50 -0.49 12.08
N THR A 408 14.29 -0.78 11.60
CA THR A 408 13.51 0.09 10.71
C THR A 408 13.09 1.40 11.38
N LEU A 409 12.93 1.38 12.71
CA LEU A 409 12.60 2.55 13.52
C LEU A 409 13.82 3.21 14.17
N GLY A 410 15.03 2.66 13.95
CA GLY A 410 16.28 3.18 14.49
C GLY A 410 16.77 2.51 15.78
N GLY A 411 16.18 1.38 16.16
CA GLY A 411 16.66 0.58 17.30
C GLY A 411 17.86 -0.32 16.96
N THR A 412 18.30 -1.09 17.96
CA THR A 412 19.55 -1.88 17.90
C THR A 412 19.36 -3.38 17.64
N ALA A 413 18.13 -3.90 17.76
CA ALA A 413 17.83 -5.32 17.61
C ALA A 413 17.64 -5.70 16.14
N ALA A 414 18.70 -6.18 15.50
CA ALA A 414 18.69 -6.71 14.14
C ALA A 414 18.52 -8.24 14.16
N VAL A 415 17.27 -8.72 14.11
CA VAL A 415 16.94 -10.15 14.31
C VAL A 415 16.15 -10.76 13.16
N GLY A 416 15.62 -9.96 12.24
CA GLY A 416 14.96 -10.44 11.02
C GLY A 416 13.59 -11.10 11.21
N ILE A 417 13.01 -10.98 12.41
CA ILE A 417 11.63 -11.36 12.71
C ILE A 417 10.95 -10.20 13.43
N GLN A 418 9.72 -9.87 13.08
CA GLN A 418 8.91 -8.88 13.80
C GLN A 418 7.46 -9.36 13.77
N ILE A 419 6.86 -9.59 14.93
CA ILE A 419 5.48 -10.07 15.07
C ILE A 419 4.72 -9.16 16.01
N SER A 420 3.51 -8.75 15.61
CA SER A 420 2.63 -7.87 16.38
C SER A 420 1.57 -8.65 17.14
N GLY A 421 1.33 -8.24 18.39
CA GLY A 421 0.19 -8.64 19.21
C GLY A 421 -0.72 -7.44 19.49
N VAL A 422 -2.02 -7.60 19.25
CA VAL A 422 -3.03 -6.55 19.37
C VAL A 422 -3.88 -6.74 20.63
N LEU A 423 -4.15 -5.63 21.33
CA LEU A 423 -5.03 -5.51 22.48
C LEU A 423 -6.36 -4.89 22.02
N LYS A 424 -7.49 -5.51 22.38
CA LYS A 424 -8.83 -5.11 21.93
C LYS A 424 -9.27 -3.75 22.47
N SER A 425 -9.16 -3.57 23.77
CA SER A 425 -9.70 -2.40 24.47
C SER A 425 -8.79 -1.92 25.60
N PRO A 426 -7.53 -1.54 25.31
CA PRO A 426 -6.66 -0.99 26.33
C PRO A 426 -7.04 0.45 26.68
N SER A 427 -6.57 0.87 27.83
CA SER A 427 -6.50 2.25 28.25
C SER A 427 -5.05 2.71 28.18
N VAL A 428 -4.81 3.88 27.59
CA VAL A 428 -3.46 4.42 27.38
C VAL A 428 -3.36 5.80 27.98
N TRP A 429 -2.32 6.02 28.78
CA TRP A 429 -1.97 7.31 29.37
C TRP A 429 -0.60 7.77 28.88
N LEU A 430 -0.49 9.07 28.66
CA LEU A 430 0.74 9.78 28.34
C LEU A 430 1.09 10.72 29.50
N ASP A 431 2.11 10.35 30.24
CA ASP A 431 2.40 10.83 31.59
C ASP A 431 1.15 10.67 32.47
N GLU A 432 0.54 11.78 32.90
CA GLU A 432 -0.70 11.82 33.70
C GLU A 432 -1.97 12.04 32.84
N THR A 433 -1.83 12.24 31.52
CA THR A 433 -2.95 12.57 30.65
C THR A 433 -3.50 11.30 30.00
N VAL A 434 -4.79 11.07 30.15
CA VAL A 434 -5.46 9.96 29.47
C VAL A 434 -5.58 10.23 27.98
N LEU A 435 -5.18 9.27 27.15
CA LEU A 435 -5.31 9.32 25.70
C LEU A 435 -6.65 8.71 25.25
N PHE A 436 -6.88 7.47 25.67
CA PHE A 436 -8.12 6.73 25.49
C PHE A 436 -8.29 5.71 26.61
N GLU A 437 -9.53 5.44 27.00
CA GLU A 437 -9.90 4.46 28.04
C GLU A 437 -10.79 3.38 27.45
N ASN A 438 -10.47 2.12 27.74
CA ASN A 438 -11.22 0.94 27.30
C ASN A 438 -11.55 0.98 25.80
N GLY A 439 -10.57 1.39 25.00
CA GLY A 439 -10.69 1.56 23.55
C GLY A 439 -11.55 2.75 23.08
N SER A 440 -11.94 3.64 23.97
CA SER A 440 -12.70 4.86 23.64
C SER A 440 -11.86 6.12 23.88
N PHE A 441 -11.69 6.94 22.84
CA PHE A 441 -11.00 8.23 22.95
C PHE A 441 -11.82 9.19 23.80
N ILE A 442 -11.20 9.77 24.82
CA ILE A 442 -11.88 10.63 25.81
C ILE A 442 -11.97 12.08 25.34
N VAL A 443 -11.10 12.50 24.42
CA VAL A 443 -10.96 13.90 24.03
C VAL A 443 -11.47 14.09 22.59
N ARG A 444 -12.49 14.94 22.45
CA ARG A 444 -12.96 15.53 21.18
C ARG A 444 -12.46 16.96 21.03
#